data_AF-A0AAE5EWG9-F1
#
_entry.id   AF-A0AAE5EWG9-F1
#
_cell.length_a   1.000
_cell.length_b   1.000
_cell.length_c   1.000
_cell.angle_alpha   90.00
_cell.angle_beta   90.00
_cell.angle_gamma   90.00
#
_symmetry.space_group_name_H-M   'P 1'
#
loop_
_entity.id
_entity.type
_entity.pdbx_description
1 polymer ?
#
loop_
_entity_poly.entity_id
_entity_poly.type
_entity_poly.pdbx_seq_one_letter_code
_entity_poly.pdbx_strand_id
1 'polypeptide(L)'
;MEEYKIVEVCMAHLTTAIKTGRDIEAVTGDHLTQANIITPILILGCDLLTPSEQFNGLAREMANYAMQYSYSIAESHAGSVNKVSPLTDELERFVGLVMASNVREMASPTLQ
;
A
#
# COMPACT_ATOMS: atom_id res chain seq x y z
N MET A 1 9.52 -17.60 6.81
CA MET A 1 8.31 -17.58 7.68
C MET A 1 8.12 -16.23 8.38
N GLU A 2 9.17 -15.58 8.89
CA GLU A 2 9.06 -14.24 9.49
C GLU A 2 8.75 -13.14 8.47
N GLU A 3 9.40 -13.15 7.30
CA GLU A 3 9.16 -12.16 6.24
C GLU A 3 7.72 -12.18 5.71
N TYR A 4 7.12 -13.36 5.57
CA TYR A 4 5.70 -13.48 5.19
C TYR A 4 4.77 -12.81 6.21
N LYS A 5 5.08 -12.94 7.51
CA LYS A 5 4.31 -12.24 8.56
C LYS A 5 4.47 -10.73 8.46
N ILE A 6 5.67 -10.24 8.12
CA ILE A 6 5.89 -8.81 7.86
C ILE A 6 5.00 -8.36 6.70
N VAL A 7 4.96 -9.10 5.59
CA VAL A 7 4.07 -8.77 4.47
C VAL A 7 2.61 -8.78 4.89
N GLU A 8 2.14 -9.79 5.62
CA GLU A 8 0.76 -9.86 6.12
C GLU A 8 0.40 -8.64 6.98
N VAL A 9 1.26 -8.27 7.92
CA VAL A 9 1.07 -7.11 8.78
C VAL A 9 1.03 -5.82 7.95
N CYS A 10 1.97 -5.64 7.03
CA CYS A 10 1.98 -4.48 6.13
C CYS A 10 0.70 -4.39 5.29
N MET A 11 0.25 -5.49 4.69
CA MET A 11 -0.97 -5.52 3.86
C MET A 11 -2.24 -5.29 4.69
N ALA A 12 -2.33 -5.83 5.90
CA ALA A 12 -3.45 -5.59 6.81
C ALA A 12 -3.53 -4.11 7.22
N HIS A 13 -2.39 -3.49 7.54
CA HIS A 13 -2.33 -2.06 7.84
C HIS A 13 -2.68 -1.19 6.62
N LEU A 14 -2.20 -1.55 5.42
CA LEU A 14 -2.59 -0.85 4.18
C LEU A 14 -4.08 -0.94 3.91
N THR A 15 -4.67 -2.13 4.06
CA THR A 15 -6.12 -2.32 3.90
C THR A 15 -6.91 -1.42 4.86
N THR A 16 -6.47 -1.37 6.12
CA THR A 16 -7.08 -0.52 7.15
C THR A 16 -6.92 0.97 6.82
N ALA A 17 -5.73 1.37 6.37
CA ALA A 17 -5.41 2.75 5.97
C ALA A 17 -6.26 3.20 4.77
N ILE A 18 -6.40 2.37 3.75
CA ILE A 18 -7.25 2.63 2.57
C ILE A 18 -8.70 2.84 3.00
N LYS A 19 -9.25 1.90 3.78
CA LYS A 19 -10.63 2.02 4.28
C LYS A 19 -10.84 3.29 5.09
N THR A 20 -9.95 3.54 6.06
CA THR A 20 -10.03 4.74 6.92
C THR A 20 -9.92 6.02 6.11
N GLY A 21 -9.01 6.06 5.14
CA GLY A 21 -8.85 7.20 4.25
C GLY A 21 -10.11 7.49 3.44
N ARG A 22 -10.75 6.46 2.87
CA ARG A 22 -12.02 6.60 2.14
C ARG A 22 -13.16 7.05 3.05
N ASP A 23 -13.26 6.47 4.25
CA ASP A 23 -14.29 6.85 5.23
C ASP A 23 -14.15 8.34 5.62
N ILE A 24 -12.92 8.83 5.79
CA ILE A 24 -12.66 10.24 6.08
C ILE A 24 -12.96 11.12 4.85
N GLU A 25 -12.49 10.76 3.66
CA GLU A 25 -12.79 11.50 2.41
C GLU A 25 -14.30 11.65 2.22
N ALA A 26 -15.09 10.59 2.46
CA ALA A 26 -16.53 10.63 2.34
C ALA A 26 -17.20 11.64 3.29
N VAL A 27 -16.59 11.90 4.46
CA VAL A 27 -17.08 12.85 5.47
C VAL A 27 -16.60 14.27 5.21
N THR A 28 -15.34 14.44 4.81
CA THR A 28 -14.67 15.75 4.74
C THR A 28 -14.57 16.32 3.33
N GLY A 29 -14.68 15.48 2.30
CA GLY A 29 -14.34 15.82 0.91
C GLY A 29 -12.84 16.00 0.66
N ASP A 30 -11.99 15.79 1.68
CA ASP A 30 -10.55 15.96 1.56
C ASP A 30 -9.87 14.66 1.11
N HIS A 31 -9.58 14.59 -0.17
CA HIS A 31 -8.86 13.48 -0.80
C HIS A 31 -7.40 13.39 -0.34
N LEU A 32 -6.75 14.48 0.07
CA LEU A 32 -5.35 14.44 0.49
C LEU A 32 -5.16 13.68 1.80
N THR A 33 -6.20 13.61 2.62
CA THR A 33 -6.19 12.79 3.84
C THR A 33 -5.91 11.31 3.54
N GLN A 34 -6.41 10.75 2.43
CA GLN A 34 -6.07 9.38 2.02
C GLN A 34 -4.57 9.23 1.80
N ALA A 35 -3.98 10.11 0.99
CA ALA A 35 -2.56 10.09 0.67
C ALA A 35 -1.70 10.22 1.95
N ASN A 36 -2.10 11.10 2.86
CA ASN A 36 -1.39 11.35 4.12
C ASN A 36 -1.44 10.15 5.10
N ILE A 37 -2.50 9.34 5.06
CA ILE A 37 -2.64 8.14 5.91
C ILE A 37 -1.93 6.93 5.28
N ILE A 38 -2.02 6.78 3.96
CA ILE A 38 -1.51 5.61 3.23
C ILE A 38 0.02 5.67 3.06
N THR A 39 0.57 6.83 2.71
CA THR A 39 1.99 6.99 2.35
C THR A 39 2.96 6.52 3.44
N PRO A 40 2.78 6.85 4.74
CA PRO A 40 3.68 6.38 5.79
C PRO A 40 3.74 4.85 5.91
N ILE A 41 2.63 4.15 5.69
CA ILE A 41 2.59 2.68 5.73
C ILE A 41 3.32 2.08 4.53
N LEU A 42 3.18 2.69 3.36
CA LEU A 42 3.92 2.27 2.16
C LEU A 42 5.43 2.43 2.34
N ILE A 43 5.89 3.55 2.90
CA ILE A 43 7.30 3.81 3.19
C ILE A 43 7.83 2.79 4.21
N LEU A 44 7.13 2.62 5.33
CA LEU A 44 7.55 1.68 6.37
C LEU A 44 7.60 0.24 5.85
N GLY A 45 6.57 -0.20 5.12
CA GLY A 45 6.55 -1.55 4.57
C GLY A 45 7.63 -1.75 3.49
N CYS A 46 7.92 -0.73 2.68
CA CYS A 46 9.07 -0.76 1.78
C CYS A 46 10.38 -0.96 2.54
N ASP A 47 10.64 -0.17 3.58
CA ASP A 47 11.88 -0.25 4.36
C ASP A 47 12.05 -1.63 5.03
N LEU A 48 10.96 -2.20 5.56
CA LEU A 48 10.97 -3.52 6.20
C LEU A 48 11.20 -4.66 5.19
N LEU A 49 10.73 -4.52 3.95
CA LEU A 49 10.81 -5.56 2.93
C LEU A 49 12.02 -5.42 2.00
N THR A 50 12.65 -4.24 1.94
CA THR A 50 13.82 -3.98 1.08
C THR A 50 14.98 -4.94 1.31
N PRO A 51 15.33 -5.32 2.57
CA PRO A 51 16.40 -6.29 2.81
C PRO A 51 16.08 -7.72 2.35
N SER A 52 14.82 -8.05 2.11
CA SER A 52 14.39 -9.39 1.71
C SER A 52 14.69 -9.63 0.23
N GLU A 53 15.47 -10.66 -0.10
CA GLU A 53 15.65 -11.08 -1.50
C GLU A 53 14.34 -11.52 -2.14
N GLN A 54 13.48 -12.20 -1.36
CA GLN A 54 12.18 -12.69 -1.84
C GLN A 54 11.19 -11.55 -2.11
N PHE A 55 11.11 -10.56 -1.20
CA PHE A 55 10.09 -9.51 -1.24
C PHE A 55 10.61 -8.15 -1.72
N ASN A 56 11.85 -8.06 -2.23
CA ASN A 56 12.39 -6.81 -2.75
C ASN A 56 11.52 -6.20 -3.87
N GLY A 57 10.93 -7.04 -4.72
CA GLY A 57 9.99 -6.58 -5.76
C GLY A 57 8.76 -5.91 -5.18
N LEU A 58 8.18 -6.48 -4.11
CA LEU A 58 7.06 -5.91 -3.38
C LEU A 58 7.46 -4.58 -2.72
N ALA A 59 8.64 -4.51 -2.11
CA ALA A 59 9.16 -3.27 -1.53
C ALA A 59 9.24 -2.14 -2.57
N ARG A 60 9.72 -2.44 -3.79
CA ARG A 60 9.80 -1.47 -4.89
C ARG A 60 8.42 -0.97 -5.33
N GLU A 61 7.44 -1.86 -5.44
CA GLU A 61 6.06 -1.45 -5.77
C GLU A 61 5.46 -0.55 -4.69
N MET A 62 5.68 -0.87 -3.40
CA MET A 62 5.25 -0.01 -2.30
C MET A 62 5.89 1.38 -2.35
N ALA A 63 7.20 1.45 -2.63
CA ALA A 63 7.90 2.71 -2.83
C ALA A 63 7.34 3.52 -4.02
N ASN A 64 7.01 2.84 -5.12
CA ASN A 64 6.42 3.46 -6.29
C ASN A 64 5.06 4.10 -5.97
N TYR A 65 4.16 3.39 -5.27
CA TYR A 65 2.91 3.97 -4.80
C TYR A 65 3.15 5.17 -3.86
N ALA A 66 4.08 5.07 -2.91
CA ALA A 66 4.40 6.16 -1.99
C ALA A 66 4.85 7.43 -2.74
N MET A 67 5.67 7.26 -3.77
CA MET A 67 6.11 8.35 -4.65
C MET A 67 4.95 8.95 -5.45
N GLN A 68 4.05 8.12 -5.99
CA GLN A 68 2.88 8.60 -6.74
C GLN A 68 1.89 9.38 -5.86
N TYR A 69 1.68 8.96 -4.60
CA TYR A 69 0.90 9.74 -3.64
C TYR A 69 1.59 11.07 -3.32
N SER A 70 2.91 11.04 -3.07
CA SER A 70 3.69 12.26 -2.81
C SER A 70 3.61 13.24 -3.98
N TYR A 71 3.67 12.73 -5.21
CA TYR A 71 3.49 13.52 -6.41
C TYR A 71 2.08 14.11 -6.51
N SER A 72 1.05 13.31 -6.23
CA SER A 72 -0.35 13.77 -6.24
C SER A 72 -0.60 14.88 -5.21
N ILE A 73 0.00 14.78 -4.02
CA ILE A 73 -0.06 15.85 -3.01
C ILE A 73 0.61 17.13 -3.54
N ALA A 74 1.78 17.03 -4.17
CA ALA A 74 2.46 18.18 -4.75
C ALA A 74 1.66 18.82 -5.90
N GLU A 75 1.09 18.00 -6.79
CA GLU A 75 0.23 18.44 -7.89
C GLU A 75 -1.03 19.15 -7.40
N SER A 76 -1.65 18.66 -6.31
CA SER A 76 -2.82 19.30 -5.71
C SER A 76 -2.50 20.71 -5.19
N HIS A 77 -1.33 20.92 -4.59
CA HIS A 77 -0.90 22.26 -4.14
C HIS A 77 -0.64 23.22 -5.32
N ALA A 78 -0.32 22.67 -6.50
CA ALA A 78 -0.13 23.43 -7.73
C ALA A 78 -1.43 23.69 -8.51
N GLY A 79 -2.59 23.22 -8.02
CA GLY A 79 -3.90 23.39 -8.67
C GLY A 79 -4.15 22.44 -9.85
N SER A 80 -3.44 21.32 -9.92
CA SER A 80 -3.59 20.31 -10.98
C SER A 80 -4.71 19.28 -10.67
N VAL A 81 -4.92 18.34 -11.58
CA VAL A 81 -5.92 17.26 -11.45
C VAL A 81 -5.55 16.31 -10.31
N ASN A 82 -6.48 16.12 -9.37
CA ASN A 82 -6.37 15.13 -8.31
C ASN A 82 -6.49 13.70 -8.87
N LYS A 83 -5.46 12.87 -8.61
CA LYS A 83 -5.40 11.44 -8.99
C LYS A 83 -5.39 10.48 -7.80
N VAL A 84 -5.64 10.97 -6.59
CA VAL A 84 -5.53 10.18 -5.35
C VAL A 84 -6.53 9.03 -5.32
N SER A 85 -7.80 9.25 -5.65
CA SER A 85 -8.80 8.18 -5.58
C SER A 85 -8.54 7.06 -6.61
N PRO A 86 -8.26 7.34 -7.91
CA PRO A 86 -7.85 6.31 -8.86
C PRO A 86 -6.59 5.53 -8.43
N LEU A 87 -5.59 6.23 -7.88
CA LEU A 87 -4.38 5.60 -7.34
C LEU A 87 -4.69 4.68 -6.15
N THR A 88 -5.66 5.07 -5.33
CA THR A 88 -6.13 4.26 -4.19
C THR A 88 -6.85 2.99 -4.65
N ASP A 89 -7.65 3.06 -5.72
CA ASP A 89 -8.28 1.89 -6.33
C ASP A 89 -7.24 0.91 -6.89
N GLU A 90 -6.16 1.41 -7.49
CA GLU A 90 -5.03 0.61 -7.96
C GLU A 90 -4.30 -0.09 -6.80
N LEU A 91 -3.99 0.66 -5.75
CA LEU A 91 -3.35 0.13 -4.56
C LEU A 91 -4.20 -0.95 -3.88
N GLU A 92 -5.51 -0.75 -3.74
CA GLU A 92 -6.41 -1.72 -3.12
C GLU A 92 -6.43 -3.05 -3.89
N ARG A 93 -6.46 -2.99 -5.22
CA ARG A 93 -6.34 -4.19 -6.07
C ARG A 93 -4.99 -4.88 -5.87
N PHE A 94 -3.90 -4.10 -5.82
CA PHE A 94 -2.57 -4.63 -5.58
C PHE A 94 -2.46 -5.36 -4.24
N VAL A 95 -2.95 -4.75 -3.15
CA VAL A 95 -2.99 -5.37 -1.82
C VAL A 95 -3.78 -6.69 -1.85
N GLY A 96 -4.94 -6.70 -2.50
CA GLY A 96 -5.74 -7.93 -2.66
C GLY A 96 -5.01 -9.06 -3.39
N LEU A 97 -4.24 -8.74 -4.43
CA LEU A 97 -3.43 -9.72 -5.17
C LEU A 97 -2.28 -10.29 -4.32
N VAL A 98 -1.58 -9.43 -3.57
CA VAL A 98 -0.48 -9.86 -2.69
C VAL A 98 -1.01 -10.77 -1.59
N MET A 99 -2.11 -10.39 -0.93
CA MET A 99 -2.71 -11.22 0.12
C MET A 99 -3.19 -12.58 -0.40
N ALA A 100 -3.85 -12.62 -1.57
CA ALA A 100 -4.30 -13.88 -2.16
C ALA A 100 -3.13 -14.80 -2.56
N SER A 101 -2.00 -14.24 -2.98
CA SER A 101 -0.80 -14.98 -3.36
C SER A 101 -0.06 -15.53 -2.13
N ASN A 102 0.10 -14.71 -1.09
CA ASN A 102 0.77 -15.14 0.15
C ASN A 102 0.02 -16.25 0.89
N VAL A 103 -1.32 -16.21 0.91
CA VAL A 103 -2.13 -17.29 1.49
C VAL A 103 -1.87 -18.62 0.77
N ARG A 104 -1.68 -18.60 -0.56
CA ARG A 104 -1.36 -19.81 -1.33
C ARG A 104 0.03 -20.35 -1.02
N GLU A 105 1.02 -19.48 -0.87
CA GLU A 105 2.39 -19.90 -0.55
C GLU A 105 2.51 -20.45 0.88
N MET A 106 1.81 -19.87 1.85
CA MET A 106 1.74 -20.40 3.22
C MET A 106 0.93 -21.71 3.32
N ALA A 107 -0.08 -21.88 2.47
CA ALA A 107 -0.91 -23.08 2.42
C ALA A 107 -0.31 -24.22 1.59
N SER A 108 0.83 -23.99 0.92
CA SER A 108 1.67 -25.02 0.32
C SER A 108 2.73 -25.45 1.36
N PRO A 109 2.44 -26.40 2.25
CA PRO A 109 3.52 -27.07 2.96
C PRO A 109 4.32 -27.80 1.90
N THR A 110 5.58 -27.43 1.74
CA THR A 110 6.52 -28.22 0.97
C THR A 110 6.45 -29.66 1.49
N LEU A 111 5.94 -30.57 0.67
CA LEU A 111 6.27 -31.98 0.78
C LEU A 111 7.78 -32.08 0.50
N GLN A 112 8.59 -31.94 1.55
CA GLN A 112 10.02 -32.25 1.58
C GLN A 112 10.36 -32.92 2.91
#